data_AF-A0A938KKV0-F1
#
_entry.id   AF-A0A938KKV0-F1
#
_cell.length_a   1.000
_cell.length_b   1.000
_cell.length_c   1.000
_cell.angle_alpha   90.00
_cell.angle_beta   90.00
_cell.angle_gamma   90.00
#
_symmetry.space_group_name_H-M   'P 1'
#
loop_
_entity.id
_entity.type
_entity.pdbx_description
1 polymer ?
#
loop_
_entity_poly.entity_id
_entity_poly.type
_entity_poly.pdbx_seq_one_letter_code
_entity_poly.pdbx_strand_id
1 'polypeptide(L)'
;MNKSNCRPPWTGGSPMTILPQEGPKIIRPASESPPCAHRRIAGSIRRRILCAFLGPMIFLRLPLAAADSTTTLWFDAPATSFHASLPLGNGRIGAMVFGGVDEERIVLNESSVWSGSREDSDRANAHTVLPEIRRLLLEGKIPEAEALVNANFTCQGKGSGRGRGANVPFGCYQVLGNLHLQFAPATGAVESYRRELDLATAAARLSFKRDGVTWSREHFVSAPDEVFVSRLTADR
;
A
#
# COMPACT_ATOMS: atom_id res chain seq x y z
N MET A 1 29.67 -39.90 -10.55
CA MET A 1 30.67 -38.98 -11.14
C MET A 1 29.98 -38.17 -12.23
N ASN A 2 30.08 -36.86 -12.44
CA ASN A 2 31.08 -35.83 -12.13
C ASN A 2 30.33 -34.49 -11.90
N LYS A 3 30.52 -33.85 -10.74
CA LYS A 3 29.89 -32.56 -10.38
C LYS A 3 30.86 -31.41 -10.72
N SER A 4 30.88 -30.97 -11.96
CA SER A 4 31.67 -29.80 -12.37
C SER A 4 31.21 -29.27 -13.72
N ASN A 5 30.12 -28.51 -13.74
CA ASN A 5 29.86 -27.42 -14.70
C ASN A 5 28.47 -26.77 -14.53
N CYS A 6 28.24 -26.14 -13.37
CA CYS A 6 27.23 -25.09 -13.26
C CYS A 6 27.95 -23.78 -12.90
N ARG A 7 28.19 -22.91 -13.89
CA ARG A 7 28.45 -21.49 -13.66
C ARG A 7 27.26 -20.68 -14.19
N PRO A 8 26.65 -19.79 -13.40
CA PRO A 8 25.63 -18.86 -13.91
C PRO A 8 26.30 -17.70 -14.68
N PRO A 9 25.65 -17.12 -15.70
CA PRO A 9 26.24 -16.13 -16.59
C PRO A 9 26.01 -14.70 -16.06
N TRP A 10 26.56 -14.35 -14.90
CA TRP A 10 26.53 -12.97 -14.41
C TRP A 10 27.76 -12.69 -13.53
N THR A 11 28.88 -12.29 -14.13
CA THR A 11 30.01 -11.70 -13.39
C THR A 11 30.51 -10.49 -14.16
N GLY A 12 29.98 -9.31 -13.80
CA GLY A 12 30.36 -8.02 -14.34
C GLY A 12 29.66 -6.90 -13.57
N GLY A 13 30.11 -6.65 -12.34
CA GLY A 13 29.63 -5.56 -11.50
C GLY A 13 30.46 -5.43 -10.23
N SER A 14 31.03 -4.25 -10.00
CA SER A 14 31.86 -3.89 -8.84
C SER A 14 31.13 -4.16 -7.51
N PRO A 15 31.86 -4.45 -6.42
CA PRO A 15 31.25 -4.78 -5.13
C PRO A 15 30.51 -3.56 -4.57
N MET A 16 29.19 -3.67 -4.47
CA MET A 16 28.33 -2.69 -3.80
C MET A 16 28.41 -2.96 -2.30
N THR A 17 29.11 -2.08 -1.58
CA THR A 17 29.14 -2.04 -0.12
C THR A 17 27.73 -1.85 0.41
N ILE A 18 27.20 -2.85 1.12
CA ILE A 18 25.92 -2.77 1.82
C ILE A 18 26.14 -1.87 3.04
N LEU A 19 25.64 -0.63 2.97
CA LEU A 19 25.53 0.24 4.14
C LEU A 19 24.39 -0.29 5.03
N PRO A 20 24.59 -0.38 6.36
CA PRO A 20 23.56 -0.85 7.27
C PRO A 20 22.38 0.13 7.26
N GLN A 21 21.21 -0.36 6.87
CA GLN A 21 19.95 0.35 7.02
C GLN A 21 19.49 0.19 8.47
N GLU A 22 19.40 1.28 9.21
CA GLU A 22 18.78 1.26 10.54
C GLU A 22 17.30 0.87 10.39
N GLY A 23 16.93 -0.27 10.96
CA GLY A 23 15.54 -0.73 11.02
C GLY A 23 14.68 0.19 11.91
N PRO A 24 13.36 0.05 11.86
CA PRO A 24 12.44 0.86 12.66
C PRO A 24 12.77 0.76 14.15
N LYS A 25 12.82 1.90 14.83
CA LYS A 25 13.08 1.99 16.28
C LYS A 25 11.87 1.45 17.05
N ILE A 26 11.92 0.16 17.40
CA ILE A 26 10.96 -0.48 18.33
C ILE A 26 11.48 -0.28 19.75
N ILE A 27 10.93 0.70 20.48
CA ILE A 27 11.23 0.88 21.91
C ILE A 27 10.31 -0.05 22.70
N ARG A 28 10.88 -1.05 23.40
CA ARG A 28 10.16 -1.87 24.38
C ARG A 28 10.19 -1.19 25.75
N PRO A 29 9.05 -0.79 26.34
CA PRO A 29 9.02 -0.40 27.74
C PRO A 29 9.03 -1.64 28.64
N ALA A 30 9.86 -1.59 29.68
CA ALA A 30 9.79 -2.49 30.82
C ALA A 30 8.59 -2.10 31.69
N SER A 31 7.76 -3.06 32.09
CA SER A 31 6.81 -2.86 33.18
C SER A 31 6.39 -4.19 33.80
N GLU A 32 6.75 -4.36 35.07
CA GLU A 32 6.03 -5.19 36.04
C GLU A 32 4.79 -4.41 36.54
N SER A 33 3.64 -5.06 36.67
CA SER A 33 2.67 -4.97 37.81
C SER A 33 1.29 -5.61 37.46
N PRO A 34 0.46 -5.99 38.48
CA PRO A 34 -0.26 -7.27 38.50
C PRO A 34 -1.81 -7.14 38.31
N PRO A 35 -2.66 -8.10 38.75
CA PRO A 35 -3.59 -8.80 37.87
C PRO A 35 -5.02 -8.21 37.80
N CYS A 36 -5.71 -8.68 36.78
CA CYS A 36 -7.07 -8.39 36.34
C CYS A 36 -8.15 -8.40 37.44
N ALA A 37 -9.03 -7.39 37.40
CA ALA A 37 -10.36 -7.46 38.00
C ALA A 37 -11.43 -7.21 36.93
N HIS A 38 -12.20 -8.26 36.61
CA HIS A 38 -13.41 -8.16 35.81
C HIS A 38 -14.51 -7.43 36.60
N ARG A 39 -15.07 -6.36 36.02
CA ARG A 39 -16.36 -5.83 36.45
C ARG A 39 -17.26 -5.64 35.24
N ARG A 40 -18.23 -6.55 35.08
CA ARG A 40 -19.39 -6.36 34.21
C ARG A 40 -20.34 -5.38 34.88
N ILE A 41 -20.83 -4.39 34.13
CA ILE A 41 -22.06 -3.66 34.50
C ILE A 41 -22.95 -3.60 33.26
N ALA A 42 -24.03 -4.38 33.31
CA ALA A 42 -25.18 -4.20 32.44
C ALA A 42 -26.11 -3.15 33.09
N GLY A 43 -26.69 -2.27 32.27
CA GLY A 43 -27.64 -1.27 32.73
C GLY A 43 -28.29 -0.51 31.58
N SER A 44 -29.42 -1.04 31.12
CA SER A 44 -30.37 -0.38 30.21
C SER A 44 -31.16 0.68 30.98
N ILE A 45 -31.13 1.93 30.55
CA ILE A 45 -32.16 2.93 30.93
C ILE A 45 -32.53 3.77 29.70
N ARG A 46 -33.73 3.52 29.17
CA ARG A 46 -34.47 4.46 28.33
C ARG A 46 -34.99 5.60 29.22
N ARG A 47 -34.86 6.86 28.76
CA ARG A 47 -35.88 7.89 28.98
C ARG A 47 -35.65 9.11 28.07
N ARG A 48 -36.74 9.50 27.41
CA ARG A 48 -36.91 10.68 26.56
C ARG A 48 -36.84 11.95 27.40
N ILE A 49 -36.11 12.98 26.95
CA ILE A 49 -36.40 14.39 27.29
C ILE A 49 -36.10 15.26 26.06
N LEU A 50 -37.13 15.99 25.62
CA LEU A 50 -37.08 17.12 24.72
C LEU A 50 -36.84 18.37 25.59
N CYS A 51 -35.80 19.17 25.29
CA CYS A 51 -35.75 20.59 25.66
C CYS A 51 -34.63 21.31 24.90
N ALA A 52 -35.00 22.41 24.26
CA ALA A 52 -34.11 23.35 23.59
C ALA A 52 -33.26 24.12 24.61
N PHE A 53 -31.96 24.25 24.33
CA PHE A 53 -31.08 25.26 24.94
C PHE A 53 -30.15 25.82 23.87
N LEU A 54 -30.30 27.12 23.59
CA LEU A 54 -29.24 27.96 23.03
C LEU A 54 -28.14 28.01 24.09
N GLY A 55 -27.06 27.26 23.88
CA GLY A 55 -25.84 27.29 24.69
C GLY A 55 -24.62 27.42 23.77
N PRO A 56 -23.52 28.03 24.24
CA PRO A 56 -22.35 28.29 23.41
C PRO A 56 -21.80 26.96 22.89
N MET A 57 -21.47 26.92 21.59
CA MET A 57 -20.78 25.79 20.96
C MET A 57 -19.41 25.62 21.62
N ILE A 58 -19.37 24.86 22.71
CA ILE A 58 -18.16 24.29 23.25
C ILE A 58 -17.70 23.27 22.22
N PHE A 59 -16.72 23.64 21.41
CA PHE A 59 -15.96 22.70 20.60
C PHE A 59 -15.27 21.75 21.58
N LEU A 60 -15.91 20.62 21.85
CA LEU A 60 -15.29 19.49 22.51
C LEU A 60 -14.13 19.03 21.62
N ARG A 61 -12.91 19.49 21.91
CA ARG A 61 -11.69 18.89 21.36
C ARG A 61 -11.69 17.45 21.86
N LEU A 62 -12.10 16.51 21.02
CA LEU A 62 -11.82 15.10 21.26
C LEU A 62 -10.31 15.01 21.48
N PRO A 63 -9.84 14.48 22.63
CA PRO A 63 -8.44 14.17 22.77
C PRO A 63 -8.09 13.17 21.68
N LEU A 64 -7.12 13.53 20.84
CA LEU A 64 -6.54 12.59 19.87
C LEU A 64 -6.01 11.42 20.71
N ALA A 65 -6.61 10.24 20.55
CA ALA A 65 -6.14 9.05 21.23
C ALA A 65 -4.65 8.90 20.94
N ALA A 66 -3.83 8.77 21.99
CA ALA A 66 -2.40 8.59 21.84
C ALA A 66 -2.17 7.36 20.94
N ALA A 67 -1.31 7.51 19.95
CA ALA A 67 -0.97 6.45 19.01
C ALA A 67 -0.53 5.20 19.79
N ASP A 68 -1.25 4.09 19.60
CA ASP A 68 -0.87 2.80 20.18
C ASP A 68 0.38 2.30 19.45
N SER A 69 1.47 2.13 20.19
CA SER A 69 2.75 1.71 19.62
C SER A 69 2.70 0.33 18.96
N THR A 70 1.67 -0.47 19.24
CA THR A 70 1.45 -1.77 18.60
C THR A 70 0.80 -1.68 17.23
N THR A 71 0.10 -0.57 16.93
CA THR A 71 -0.65 -0.38 15.68
C THR A 71 -0.16 0.81 14.86
N THR A 72 0.91 1.48 15.28
CA THR A 72 1.44 2.66 14.57
C THR A 72 2.82 2.43 14.00
N LEU A 73 2.93 2.62 12.68
CA LEU A 73 4.21 2.73 11.98
C LEU A 73 4.54 4.20 11.83
N TRP A 74 5.75 4.64 12.21
CA TRP A 74 6.11 6.06 12.16
C TRP A 74 7.54 6.29 11.67
N PHE A 75 7.77 7.48 11.12
CA PHE A 75 9.02 7.93 10.54
C PHE A 75 9.25 9.41 10.88
N ASP A 76 10.51 9.79 11.02
CA ASP A 76 10.98 11.15 11.32
C ASP A 76 11.48 11.90 10.07
N ALA A 77 11.31 11.32 8.89
CA ALA A 77 11.63 11.95 7.61
C ALA A 77 10.60 11.62 6.50
N PRO A 78 10.46 12.50 5.48
CA PRO A 78 9.68 12.20 4.28
C PRO A 78 10.16 10.94 3.55
N ALA A 79 9.25 10.27 2.85
CA ALA A 79 9.60 9.12 2.03
C ALA A 79 10.43 9.55 0.82
N THR A 80 11.53 8.84 0.56
CA THR A 80 12.40 9.06 -0.62
C THR A 80 12.06 8.12 -1.77
N SER A 81 11.31 7.05 -1.50
CA SER A 81 10.92 6.04 -2.49
C SER A 81 9.51 5.52 -2.24
N PHE A 82 8.93 4.86 -3.24
CA PHE A 82 7.62 4.22 -3.13
C PHE A 82 7.55 3.23 -1.95
N HIS A 83 8.60 2.45 -1.73
CA HIS A 83 8.65 1.46 -0.64
C HIS A 83 8.63 2.08 0.76
N ALA A 84 8.99 3.36 0.88
CA ALA A 84 8.99 4.09 2.14
C ALA A 84 7.71 4.93 2.36
N SER A 85 6.82 5.00 1.37
CA SER A 85 5.56 5.75 1.46
C SER A 85 4.49 5.00 2.26
N LEU A 86 3.48 5.72 2.74
CA LEU A 86 2.42 5.15 3.57
C LEU A 86 1.23 4.70 2.70
N PRO A 87 0.93 3.39 2.63
CA PRO A 87 -0.21 2.90 1.86
C PRO A 87 -1.53 3.14 2.57
N LEU A 88 -2.52 3.59 1.82
CA LEU A 88 -3.91 3.74 2.22
C LEU A 88 -4.81 3.15 1.13
N GLY A 89 -5.99 2.64 1.49
CA GLY A 89 -6.95 2.19 0.51
C GLY A 89 -8.27 1.69 1.10
N ASN A 90 -9.30 1.66 0.26
CA ASN A 90 -10.62 1.12 0.61
C ASN A 90 -10.96 -0.18 -0.17
N GLY A 91 -9.96 -0.81 -0.79
CA GLY A 91 -10.12 -1.97 -1.66
C GLY A 91 -10.30 -1.62 -3.15
N ARG A 92 -10.78 -0.41 -3.47
CA ARG A 92 -10.92 0.08 -4.85
C ARG A 92 -9.94 1.21 -5.15
N ILE A 93 -9.96 2.27 -4.35
CA ILE A 93 -9.02 3.39 -4.41
C ILE A 93 -7.83 3.07 -3.50
N GLY A 94 -6.62 3.31 -4.01
CA GLY A 94 -5.37 3.27 -3.27
C GLY A 94 -4.65 4.62 -3.32
N ALA A 95 -3.96 4.96 -2.23
CA ALA A 95 -3.13 6.15 -2.14
C ALA A 95 -1.82 5.83 -1.42
N MET A 96 -0.70 6.29 -1.99
CA MET A 96 0.63 6.16 -1.38
C MET A 96 1.16 7.54 -1.01
N VAL A 97 1.20 7.84 0.30
CA VAL A 97 1.53 9.18 0.82
C VAL A 97 3.02 9.30 1.13
N PHE A 98 3.69 10.32 0.60
CA PHE A 98 5.13 10.50 0.78
C PHE A 98 5.50 11.36 2.00
N GLY A 99 4.67 12.33 2.37
CA GLY A 99 4.89 13.20 3.53
C GLY A 99 5.85 14.36 3.27
N GLY A 100 6.00 14.83 2.03
CA GLY A 100 6.94 15.91 1.71
C GLY A 100 6.50 17.27 2.26
N VAL A 101 7.44 18.07 2.78
CA VAL A 101 7.11 19.32 3.48
C VAL A 101 6.64 20.41 2.51
N ASP A 102 7.50 20.79 1.55
CA ASP A 102 7.23 21.83 0.56
C ASP A 102 6.37 21.35 -0.61
N GLU A 103 6.54 20.08 -0.96
CA GLU A 103 5.77 19.41 -2.00
C GLU A 103 5.36 18.04 -1.46
N GLU A 104 4.05 17.83 -1.34
CA GLU A 104 3.48 16.52 -1.06
C GLU A 104 3.25 15.78 -2.38
N ARG A 105 3.63 14.50 -2.42
CA ARG A 105 3.34 13.63 -3.55
C ARG A 105 2.54 12.44 -3.08
N ILE A 106 1.36 12.25 -3.66
CA ILE A 106 0.50 11.12 -3.39
C ILE A 106 0.31 10.35 -4.70
N VAL A 107 0.79 9.11 -4.75
CA VAL A 107 0.52 8.23 -5.89
C VAL A 107 -0.89 7.69 -5.72
N LEU A 108 -1.73 7.88 -6.73
CA LEU A 108 -3.12 7.43 -6.73
C LEU A 108 -3.26 6.18 -7.60
N ASN A 109 -4.07 5.25 -7.10
CA ASN A 109 -4.41 4.01 -7.75
C ASN A 109 -5.93 3.80 -7.69
N GLU A 110 -6.48 3.22 -8.74
CA GLU A 110 -7.88 2.77 -8.77
C GLU A 110 -7.90 1.40 -9.44
N SER A 111 -8.64 0.45 -8.86
CA SER A 111 -8.54 -0.99 -9.18
C SER A 111 -8.87 -1.36 -10.64
N SER A 112 -9.66 -0.54 -11.34
CA SER A 112 -10.14 -0.77 -12.70
C SER A 112 -9.27 -0.14 -13.79
N VAL A 113 -8.23 0.62 -13.41
CA VAL A 113 -7.33 1.26 -14.38
C VAL A 113 -6.33 0.24 -14.92
N TRP A 114 -6.68 -0.33 -16.08
CA TRP A 114 -5.87 -1.30 -16.80
C TRP A 114 -5.68 -0.85 -18.25
N SER A 115 -4.51 -1.17 -18.81
CA SER A 115 -4.29 -1.14 -20.25
C SER A 115 -4.81 -2.44 -20.89
N GLY A 116 -4.72 -2.53 -22.22
CA GLY A 116 -5.17 -3.70 -22.97
C GLY A 116 -6.59 -3.54 -23.52
N SER A 117 -7.15 -4.67 -23.95
CA SER A 117 -8.46 -4.71 -24.59
C SER A 117 -9.04 -6.11 -24.48
N ARG A 118 -10.34 -6.25 -24.74
CA ARG A 118 -10.94 -7.57 -24.89
C ARG A 118 -10.25 -8.34 -26.04
N GLU A 119 -9.84 -9.56 -25.77
CA GLU A 119 -9.29 -10.51 -26.73
C GLU A 119 -9.87 -11.90 -26.44
N ASP A 120 -10.20 -12.64 -27.49
CA ASP A 120 -10.44 -14.07 -27.40
C ASP A 120 -9.11 -14.78 -27.63
N SER A 121 -8.48 -15.19 -26.53
CA SER A 121 -7.15 -15.81 -26.53
C SER A 121 -7.23 -17.33 -26.56
N ASP A 122 -8.42 -17.93 -26.65
CA ASP A 122 -8.60 -19.38 -26.63
C ASP A 122 -8.25 -19.99 -27.99
N ARG A 123 -7.55 -21.14 -27.95
CA ARG A 123 -7.29 -21.94 -29.16
C ARG A 123 -8.36 -23.01 -29.28
N ALA A 124 -9.25 -22.86 -30.26
CA ALA A 124 -10.39 -23.77 -30.46
C ALA A 124 -10.02 -25.27 -30.42
N ASN A 125 -8.87 -25.64 -30.99
CA ASN A 125 -8.45 -27.04 -31.14
C ASN A 125 -7.45 -27.52 -30.07
N ALA A 126 -7.14 -26.74 -29.02
CA ALA A 126 -6.16 -27.16 -28.01
C ALA A 126 -6.52 -28.49 -27.33
N HIS A 127 -7.81 -28.67 -27.03
CA HIS A 127 -8.33 -29.84 -26.32
C HIS A 127 -8.13 -31.17 -27.08
N THR A 128 -8.00 -31.15 -28.41
CA THR A 128 -7.85 -32.37 -29.22
C THR A 128 -6.51 -33.06 -29.00
N VAL A 129 -5.48 -32.31 -28.57
CA VAL A 129 -4.12 -32.82 -28.30
C VAL A 129 -3.97 -33.31 -26.85
N LEU A 130 -4.94 -33.02 -25.98
CA LEU A 130 -4.90 -33.38 -24.57
C LEU A 130 -4.78 -34.90 -24.29
N PRO A 131 -5.46 -35.80 -25.02
CA PRO A 131 -5.29 -37.24 -24.82
C PRO A 131 -3.86 -37.71 -25.05
N GLU A 132 -3.19 -37.17 -26.07
CA GLU A 132 -1.82 -37.54 -26.41
C GLU A 132 -0.81 -37.02 -25.39
N ILE A 133 -0.98 -35.77 -24.93
CA ILE A 133 -0.18 -35.21 -23.83
C ILE A 133 -0.28 -36.09 -22.59
N ARG A 134 -1.49 -36.50 -22.20
CA ARG A 134 -1.71 -37.39 -21.06
C ARG A 134 -1.04 -38.75 -21.24
N ARG A 135 -1.11 -39.33 -22.43
CA ARG A 135 -0.42 -40.60 -22.76
C ARG A 135 1.09 -40.48 -22.58
N LEU A 136 1.71 -39.43 -23.13
CA LEU A 136 3.15 -39.19 -23.01
C LEU A 136 3.60 -38.99 -21.56
N LEU A 137 2.82 -38.26 -20.75
CA LEU A 137 3.10 -38.08 -19.32
C LEU A 137 3.04 -39.41 -18.55
N LEU A 138 2.05 -40.26 -18.83
CA LEU A 138 1.92 -41.60 -18.21
C LEU A 138 3.05 -42.55 -18.63
N GLU A 139 3.58 -42.39 -19.84
CA GLU A 139 4.74 -43.13 -20.35
C GLU A 139 6.09 -42.56 -19.86
N GLY A 140 6.09 -41.46 -19.10
CA GLY A 140 7.32 -40.80 -18.63
C GLY A 140 8.07 -39.99 -19.70
N LYS A 141 7.46 -39.75 -20.86
CA LYS A 141 8.01 -38.98 -22.00
C LYS A 141 7.78 -37.48 -21.81
N ILE A 142 8.46 -36.92 -20.81
CA ILE A 142 8.25 -35.53 -20.37
C ILE A 142 8.61 -34.50 -21.46
N PRO A 143 9.77 -34.58 -22.16
CA PRO A 143 10.12 -33.58 -23.17
C PRO A 143 9.12 -33.51 -24.34
N GLU A 144 8.60 -34.66 -24.77
CA GLU A 144 7.62 -34.76 -25.85
C GLU A 144 6.26 -34.20 -25.42
N ALA A 145 5.84 -34.48 -24.19
CA ALA A 145 4.63 -33.91 -23.61
C ALA A 145 4.73 -32.38 -23.49
N GLU A 146 5.87 -31.87 -23.01
CA GLU A 146 6.13 -30.43 -22.91
C GLU A 146 6.08 -29.75 -24.28
N ALA A 147 6.71 -30.35 -25.30
CA ALA A 147 6.68 -29.81 -26.65
C ALA A 147 5.24 -29.67 -27.19
N LEU A 148 4.38 -30.68 -26.96
CA LEU A 148 2.98 -30.62 -27.36
C LEU A 148 2.18 -29.57 -26.59
N VAL A 149 2.41 -29.44 -25.28
CA VAL A 149 1.78 -28.39 -24.46
C VAL A 149 2.18 -27.00 -24.97
N ASN A 150 3.46 -26.74 -25.17
CA ASN A 150 3.95 -25.45 -25.63
C ASN A 150 3.43 -25.07 -27.03
N ALA A 151 3.25 -26.05 -27.91
CA ALA A 151 2.72 -25.84 -29.25
C ALA A 151 1.20 -25.58 -29.28
N ASN A 152 0.42 -26.17 -28.35
CA ASN A 152 -1.04 -26.23 -28.47
C ASN A 152 -1.83 -25.58 -27.33
N PHE A 153 -1.24 -25.47 -26.14
CA PHE A 153 -1.86 -24.92 -24.91
C PHE A 153 -1.32 -23.54 -24.54
N THR A 154 -0.91 -22.76 -25.54
CA THR A 154 -0.56 -21.34 -25.39
C THR A 154 -1.72 -20.47 -25.87
N CYS A 155 -1.77 -19.22 -25.41
CA CYS A 155 -2.75 -18.25 -25.88
C CYS A 155 -2.67 -18.09 -27.41
N GLN A 156 -3.82 -17.92 -28.05
CA GLN A 156 -3.87 -17.31 -29.37
C GLN A 156 -3.40 -15.84 -29.27
N GLY A 157 -2.69 -15.36 -30.30
CA GLY A 157 -2.23 -13.97 -30.35
C GLY A 157 -0.92 -13.71 -29.62
N LYS A 158 -0.75 -12.49 -29.11
CA LYS A 158 0.53 -12.02 -28.53
C LYS A 158 0.73 -12.45 -27.08
N GLY A 159 -0.30 -13.01 -26.43
CA GLY A 159 -0.30 -13.34 -25.01
C GLY A 159 0.13 -12.14 -24.16
N SER A 160 0.99 -12.36 -23.16
CA SER A 160 1.56 -11.29 -22.32
C SER A 160 2.51 -10.31 -23.04
N GLY A 161 2.62 -10.38 -24.37
CA GLY A 161 3.51 -9.52 -25.15
C GLY A 161 5.00 -9.75 -24.83
N ARG A 162 5.34 -10.92 -24.28
CA ARG A 162 6.68 -11.26 -23.75
C ARG A 162 7.16 -10.24 -22.71
N GLY A 163 6.28 -9.91 -21.76
CA GLY A 163 6.55 -8.91 -20.72
C GLY A 163 6.18 -7.48 -21.11
N ARG A 164 5.66 -7.26 -22.34
CA ARG A 164 5.14 -5.97 -22.81
C ARG A 164 3.60 -5.96 -22.82
N GLY A 165 3.00 -6.51 -21.77
CA GLY A 165 1.55 -6.64 -21.60
C GLY A 165 0.79 -5.33 -21.83
N ALA A 166 1.37 -4.20 -21.41
CA ALA A 166 0.80 -2.86 -21.56
C ALA A 166 0.44 -2.48 -23.00
N ASN A 167 1.15 -3.04 -23.99
CA ASN A 167 1.06 -2.66 -25.41
C ASN A 167 0.36 -3.72 -26.26
N VAL A 168 -0.29 -4.69 -25.63
CA VAL A 168 -1.03 -5.78 -26.27
C VAL A 168 -2.37 -5.97 -25.57
N PRO A 169 -3.33 -6.69 -26.18
CA PRO A 169 -4.66 -6.85 -25.59
C PRO A 169 -4.67 -7.42 -24.16
N PHE A 170 -3.70 -8.29 -23.81
CA PHE A 170 -3.53 -8.81 -22.45
C PHE A 170 -3.50 -7.73 -21.36
N GLY A 171 -2.90 -6.57 -21.64
CA GLY A 171 -2.88 -5.44 -20.72
C GLY A 171 -1.98 -5.60 -19.50
N CYS A 172 -1.94 -4.57 -18.66
CA CYS A 172 -1.45 -4.64 -17.29
C CYS A 172 -2.01 -3.49 -16.44
N TYR A 173 -1.95 -3.65 -15.11
CA TYR A 173 -2.39 -2.64 -14.16
C TYR A 173 -1.63 -1.33 -14.33
N GLN A 174 -2.34 -0.20 -14.30
CA GLN A 174 -1.75 1.13 -14.44
C GLN A 174 -1.92 1.96 -13.16
N VAL A 175 -1.00 2.90 -12.99
CA VAL A 175 -1.14 3.96 -11.99
C VAL A 175 -2.17 4.97 -12.50
N LEU A 176 -3.11 5.39 -11.64
CA LEU A 176 -4.11 6.40 -12.02
C LEU A 176 -3.44 7.77 -12.24
N GLY A 177 -2.54 8.15 -11.35
CA GLY A 177 -1.77 9.38 -11.48
C GLY A 177 -1.00 9.74 -10.21
N ASN A 178 -0.40 10.93 -10.22
CA ASN A 178 0.22 11.53 -9.04
C ASN A 178 -0.52 12.82 -8.69
N LEU A 179 -0.98 12.94 -7.46
CA LEU A 179 -1.44 14.21 -6.90
C LEU A 179 -0.26 14.90 -6.25
N HIS A 180 0.06 16.10 -6.75
CA HIS A 180 1.10 16.96 -6.19
C HIS A 180 0.43 18.14 -5.49
N LEU A 181 0.73 18.33 -4.20
CA LEU A 181 0.34 19.52 -3.46
C LEU A 181 1.60 20.36 -3.22
N GLN A 182 1.69 21.49 -3.91
CA GLN A 182 2.79 22.45 -3.75
C GLN A 182 2.37 23.52 -2.75
N PHE A 183 3.19 23.71 -1.72
CA PHE A 183 2.95 24.71 -0.69
C PHE A 183 3.76 25.97 -0.95
N ALA A 184 3.28 27.09 -0.42
CA ALA A 184 4.00 28.35 -0.53
C ALA A 184 5.44 28.19 0.01
N PRO A 185 6.44 28.78 -0.68
CA PRO A 185 7.82 28.71 -0.21
C PRO A 185 7.92 29.29 1.20
N ALA A 186 8.64 28.58 2.07
CA ALA A 186 9.02 29.10 3.36
C ALA A 186 10.51 28.85 3.59
N THR A 187 11.13 29.74 4.35
CA THR A 187 12.58 29.72 4.61
C THR A 187 12.92 29.16 5.99
N GLY A 188 11.93 29.00 6.87
CA GLY A 188 12.12 28.42 8.18
C GLY A 188 12.62 26.98 8.14
N ALA A 189 13.48 26.63 9.10
CA ALA A 189 13.85 25.24 9.33
C ALA A 189 12.62 24.41 9.73
N VAL A 190 12.59 23.16 9.26
CA VAL A 190 11.57 22.19 9.65
C VAL A 190 12.00 21.55 10.96
N GLU A 191 11.13 21.63 11.96
CA GLU A 191 11.34 21.06 13.29
C GLU A 191 10.27 20.00 13.59
N SER A 192 10.61 19.05 14.46
CA SER A 192 9.65 18.07 15.01
C SER A 192 8.83 17.33 13.95
N TYR A 193 9.46 17.01 12.82
CA TYR A 193 8.81 16.27 11.76
C TYR A 193 8.46 14.86 12.23
N ARG A 194 7.24 14.44 11.94
CA ARG A 194 6.78 13.07 12.14
C ARG A 194 5.69 12.74 11.13
N ARG A 195 5.82 11.60 10.46
CA ARG A 195 4.71 10.97 9.72
C ARG A 195 4.44 9.58 10.27
N GLU A 196 3.19 9.16 10.23
CA GLU A 196 2.77 7.88 10.76
C GLU A 196 1.58 7.30 9.98
N LEU A 197 1.50 5.97 9.98
CA LEU A 197 0.34 5.20 9.55
C LEU A 197 -0.20 4.47 10.78
N ASP A 198 -1.44 4.80 11.12
CA ASP A 198 -2.19 4.18 12.19
C ASP A 198 -3.07 3.06 11.62
N LEU A 199 -2.71 1.82 11.92
CA LEU A 199 -3.38 0.61 11.43
C LEU A 199 -4.74 0.38 12.10
N ALA A 200 -4.99 0.97 13.27
CA ALA A 200 -6.27 0.85 13.96
C ALA A 200 -7.33 1.77 13.34
N THR A 201 -6.93 2.97 12.92
CA THR A 201 -7.83 3.96 12.30
C THR A 201 -7.74 4.02 10.77
N ALA A 202 -6.79 3.30 10.17
CA ALA A 202 -6.50 3.32 8.73
C ALA A 202 -6.22 4.73 8.19
N ALA A 203 -5.52 5.56 8.98
CA ALA A 203 -5.20 6.94 8.65
C ALA A 203 -3.68 7.17 8.63
N ALA A 204 -3.21 7.93 7.64
CA ALA A 204 -1.86 8.45 7.61
C ALA A 204 -1.86 9.90 8.13
N ARG A 205 -0.98 10.20 9.08
CA ARG A 205 -0.83 11.52 9.66
C ARG A 205 0.58 12.05 9.46
N LEU A 206 0.69 13.36 9.27
CA LEU A 206 1.93 14.10 9.18
C LEU A 206 1.83 15.32 10.09
N SER A 207 2.87 15.58 10.87
CA SER A 207 3.01 16.82 11.63
C SER A 207 4.44 17.34 11.55
N PHE A 208 4.59 18.65 11.40
CA PHE A 208 5.88 19.32 11.51
C PHE A 208 5.67 20.77 11.94
N LYS A 209 6.72 21.40 12.44
CA LYS A 209 6.72 22.82 12.80
C LYS A 209 7.64 23.58 11.86
N ARG A 210 7.19 24.75 11.41
CA ARG A 210 8.00 25.68 10.59
C ARG A 210 7.56 27.11 10.87
N ASP A 211 8.53 28.00 11.06
CA ASP A 211 8.29 29.42 11.38
C ASP A 211 7.36 29.62 12.60
N GLY A 212 7.45 28.72 13.58
CA GLY A 212 6.62 28.78 14.78
C GLY A 212 5.16 28.31 14.60
N VAL A 213 4.79 27.82 13.40
CA VAL A 213 3.47 27.27 13.07
C VAL A 213 3.56 25.75 13.00
N THR A 214 2.61 25.07 13.66
CA THR A 214 2.47 23.61 13.57
C THR A 214 1.55 23.28 12.40
N TRP A 215 2.09 22.58 11.42
CA TRP A 215 1.36 22.05 10.29
C TRP A 215 0.98 20.60 10.57
N SER A 216 -0.25 20.23 10.23
CA SER A 216 -0.72 18.86 10.34
C SER A 216 -1.49 18.46 9.10
N ARG A 217 -1.30 17.22 8.65
CA ARG A 217 -2.04 16.61 7.56
C ARG A 217 -2.56 15.25 7.99
N GLU A 218 -3.78 14.94 7.60
CA GLU A 218 -4.39 13.63 7.78
C GLU A 218 -4.96 13.16 6.46
N HIS A 219 -4.66 11.91 6.11
CA HIS A 219 -5.06 11.28 4.87
C HIS A 219 -5.71 9.93 5.17
N PHE A 220 -6.82 9.64 4.50
CA PHE A 220 -7.47 8.33 4.53
C PHE A 220 -8.29 8.12 3.26
N VAL A 221 -8.69 6.88 3.01
CA VAL A 221 -9.61 6.53 1.92
C VAL A 221 -10.88 6.00 2.55
N SER A 222 -12.00 6.73 2.40
CA SER A 222 -13.29 6.30 2.93
C SER A 222 -13.83 5.15 2.10
N ALA A 223 -14.09 4.01 2.74
CA ALA A 223 -14.85 2.92 2.16
C ALA A 223 -16.34 3.28 1.96
N PRO A 224 -17.08 3.80 2.96
CA PRO A 224 -18.50 4.11 2.76
C PRO A 224 -18.76 5.24 1.76
N ASP A 225 -17.86 6.23 1.68
CA ASP A 225 -18.04 7.41 0.81
C ASP A 225 -17.25 7.32 -0.51
N GLU A 226 -16.47 6.25 -0.70
CA GLU A 226 -15.72 5.98 -1.95
C GLU A 226 -14.79 7.12 -2.40
N VAL A 227 -14.13 7.79 -1.45
CA VAL A 227 -13.31 8.99 -1.71
C VAL A 227 -12.01 8.99 -0.90
N PHE A 228 -10.93 9.45 -1.53
CA PHE A 228 -9.70 9.82 -0.83
C PHE A 228 -9.85 11.21 -0.22
N VAL A 229 -9.58 11.32 1.08
CA VAL A 229 -9.67 12.57 1.85
C VAL A 229 -8.28 12.99 2.29
N SER A 230 -7.99 14.28 2.10
CA SER A 230 -6.79 14.93 2.59
C SER A 230 -7.18 16.17 3.39
N ARG A 231 -6.98 16.14 4.70
CA ARG A 231 -7.22 17.25 5.60
C ARG A 231 -5.89 17.94 5.91
N LEU A 232 -5.83 19.25 5.70
CA LEU A 232 -4.65 20.07 5.98
C LEU A 232 -5.02 21.14 7.00
N THR A 233 -4.19 21.32 8.03
CA THR A 233 -4.43 22.28 9.10
C THR A 233 -3.14 22.97 9.52
N ALA A 234 -3.25 24.22 9.95
CA ALA A 234 -2.22 24.97 10.66
C ALA A 234 -2.80 25.43 12.01
N ASP A 235 -1.95 25.63 13.02
CA ASP A 235 -2.35 26.13 14.33
C ASP A 235 -2.49 27.66 14.40
N ARG A 236 -2.21 28.37 13.29
CA ARG A 236 -2.39 29.81 13.12
C ARG A 236 -2.97 30.15 11.76
#